data_AF-A0A7K0YMR1-F1
#
_entry.id   AF-A0A7K0YMR1-F1
#
_cell.length_a   1.000
_cell.length_b   1.000
_cell.length_c   1.000
_cell.angle_alpha   90.00
_cell.angle_beta   90.00
_cell.angle_gamma   90.00
#
_symmetry.space_group_name_H-M   'P 1'
#
loop_
_entity.id
_entity.type
_entity.pdbx_description
1 polymer ?
#
loop_
_entity_poly.entity_id
_entity_poly.type
_entity_poly.pdbx_seq_one_letter_code
_entity_poly.pdbx_strand_id
1 'polypeptide(L)' 'MPIDPELASVLACPVDKGVLYILEDENSLYNTRLQRRYTVRDSIAVMLVDESEVVSTQEHERI' A
#
# COMPACT_ATOMS: atom_id res chain seq x y z
N MET A 1 -20.12 -9.31 -7.41
CA MET A 1 -19.39 -10.40 -6.73
C MET A 1 -18.50 -9.75 -5.69
N PRO A 2 -18.54 -10.14 -4.41
CA PRO A 2 -17.61 -9.61 -3.41
C PRO A 2 -16.22 -10.17 -3.73
N ILE A 3 -15.19 -9.34 -3.62
CA ILE A 3 -13.81 -9.73 -3.86
C ILE A 3 -13.45 -10.87 -2.89
N ASP A 4 -12.84 -11.92 -3.44
CA ASP A 4 -12.46 -13.14 -2.73
C ASP A 4 -11.56 -12.78 -1.53
N PRO A 5 -11.86 -13.21 -0.29
CA PRO A 5 -11.05 -12.90 0.89
C PRO A 5 -9.61 -13.43 0.79
N GLU A 6 -9.35 -14.45 -0.03
CA GLU A 6 -7.99 -14.87 -0.37
C GLU A 6 -7.22 -13.80 -1.16
N LEU A 7 -7.87 -13.06 -2.06
CA LEU A 7 -7.24 -11.98 -2.82
C LEU A 7 -6.93 -10.76 -1.92
N ALA A 8 -7.75 -10.52 -0.90
CA ALA A 8 -7.48 -9.51 0.13
C ALA A 8 -6.24 -9.86 0.99
N SER A 9 -5.88 -11.15 1.10
CA SER A 9 -4.63 -11.57 1.74
C SER A 9 -3.39 -11.50 0.85
N VAL A 10 -3.54 -11.28 -0.47
CA VAL A 10 -2.42 -11.23 -1.42
C VAL A 10 -1.72 -9.86 -1.42
N LEU A 11 -2.45 -8.76 -1.17
CA LEU A 11 -1.88 -7.40 -1.07
C LEU A 11 -1.51 -7.06 0.38
N ALA A 12 -0.66 -7.90 0.96
CA ALA A 12 -0.10 -7.68 2.27
C ALA A 12 1.22 -6.92 2.18
N CYS A 13 1.50 -6.06 3.15
CA CYS A 13 2.78 -5.37 3.26
C CYS A 13 3.94 -6.39 3.31
N PRO A 14 5.02 -6.22 2.52
CA PRO A 14 6.15 -7.16 2.54
C PRO A 14 6.88 -7.21 3.89
N VAL A 15 6.71 -6.19 4.74
CA VAL A 15 7.38 -6.06 6.04
C VAL A 15 6.53 -6.59 7.19
N ASP A 16 5.31 -6.06 7.36
CA ASP A 16 4.47 -6.43 8.52
C ASP A 16 3.37 -7.45 8.20
N LYS A 17 3.19 -7.79 6.91
CA LYS A 17 2.13 -8.68 6.40
C LYS A 17 0.70 -8.22 6.72
N GLY A 18 0.53 -6.98 7.18
CA GLY A 18 -0.76 -6.35 7.36
C GLY A 18 -1.35 -5.83 6.05
N VAL A 19 -2.62 -5.43 6.15
CA VAL A 19 -3.42 -4.92 5.04
C VAL A 19 -2.86 -3.60 4.52
N LEU A 20 -2.75 -3.47 3.21
CA LEU A 20 -2.44 -2.22 2.52
C LEU A 20 -3.73 -1.56 2.02
N TYR A 21 -3.78 -0.23 2.11
CA TYR A 21 -4.85 0.59 1.58
C TYR A 21 -4.53 0.98 0.15
N ILE A 22 -5.51 0.91 -0.75
CA ILE A 22 -5.33 1.32 -2.15
C ILE A 22 -5.69 2.80 -2.26
N LEU A 23 -4.72 3.62 -2.63
CA LEU A 23 -4.90 5.01 -3.00
C LEU A 23 -5.14 5.06 -4.51
N GLU A 24 -6.41 4.99 -4.93
CA GLU A 24 -6.79 4.99 -6.35
C GLU A 24 -6.37 6.29 -7.06
N ASP A 25 -6.47 7.44 -6.39
CA ASP A 25 -6.07 8.75 -6.93
C ASP A 25 -4.57 8.84 -7.25
N GLU A 26 -3.74 8.15 -6.46
CA GLU A 26 -2.28 8.19 -6.55
C GLU A 26 -1.69 6.91 -7.16
N ASN A 27 -2.57 5.99 -7.59
CA ASN A 27 -2.22 4.66 -8.10
C ASN A 27 -1.14 4.00 -7.22
N SER A 28 -1.37 3.98 -5.91
CA SER A 28 -0.36 3.58 -4.91
C SER A 28 -1.00 2.78 -3.77
N LEU A 29 -0.22 1.96 -3.09
CA LEU A 29 -0.61 1.22 -1.90
C LEU A 29 -0.02 1.89 -0.67
N TYR A 30 -0.83 2.12 0.36
CA TYR A 30 -0.41 2.79 1.59
C TYR A 30 -0.53 1.88 2.80
N ASN A 31 0.51 1.86 3.60
CA ASN A 31 0.55 1.22 4.90
C ASN A 31 0.47 2.30 5.99
N THR A 32 -0.68 2.39 6.66
CA THR A 32 -0.92 3.34 7.75
C THR A 32 -0.09 3.06 9.00
N ARG A 33 0.34 1.80 9.22
CA ARG A 33 1.09 1.38 10.42
C ARG A 33 2.55 1.78 10.34
N LEU A 34 3.14 1.64 9.14
CA LEU A 34 4.53 2.00 8.87
C LEU A 34 4.68 3.38 8.21
N GLN A 35 3.55 4.05 7.92
CA GLN A 35 3.49 5.30 7.16
C GLN A 35 4.29 5.19 5.86
N ARG A 36 4.07 4.09 5.12
CA ARG A 36 4.82 3.78 3.90
C ARG A 36 3.91 3.65 2.69
N ARG A 37 4.33 4.25 1.59
CA ARG A 37 3.64 4.21 0.30
C ARG A 37 4.46 3.38 -0.70
N TYR A 38 3.77 2.52 -1.44
CA TYR A 38 4.31 1.70 -2.51
C TYR A 38 3.62 2.09 -3.81
N THR A 39 4.35 2.55 -4.81
CA THR A 39 3.75 2.96 -6.08
C THR A 39 3.31 1.75 -6.91
N VAL A 40 2.20 1.88 -7.62
CA VAL A 40 1.78 0.92 -8.64
C VAL A 40 2.17 1.47 -10.01
N ARG A 41 3.03 0.75 -10.73
CA ARG A 41 3.49 1.10 -12.08
C ARG A 41 3.10 -0.01 -13.04
N ASP A 42 2.52 0.33 -14.18
CA ASP A 42 2.08 -0.66 -15.19
C ASP A 42 1.17 -1.77 -14.61
N SER A 43 0.28 -1.38 -13.69
CA SER A 43 -0.59 -2.31 -12.94
C SER A 43 0.16 -3.34 -12.07
N ILE A 44 1.45 -3.12 -11.80
CA ILE A 44 2.28 -3.92 -10.90
C ILE A 44 2.62 -3.08 -9.66
N ALA A 45 2.26 -3.58 -8.49
CA ALA A 45 2.61 -2.95 -7.23
C ALA A 45 4.11 -3.17 -6.93
N VAL A 46 4.87 -2.08 -6.83
CA VAL A 46 6.29 -2.15 -6.47
C VAL A 46 6.41 -2.36 -4.96
N MET A 47 6.37 -3.61 -4.52
CA MET A 47 6.50 -4.00 -3.11
C MET A 47 7.97 -4.09 -2.65
N LEU A 48 8.81 -3.16 -3.12
CA LEU A 48 10.20 -3.05 -2.70
C LEU A 48 10.32 -1.98 -1.63
N VAL A 49 10.92 -2.32 -0.49
CA VAL A 49 11.09 -1.37 0.63
C VAL A 49 12.00 -0.21 0.25
N ASP A 50 13.04 -0.47 -0.56
CA ASP A 50 13.97 0.57 -1.02
C ASP A 50 13.34 1.54 -2.03
N GLU A 51 12.32 1.12 -2.78
CA GLU A 51 11.54 1.99 -3.66
C GLU A 51 10.28 2.54 -2.99
N SER A 52 10.00 2.13 -1.75
CA SER A 52 8.87 2.66 -0.99
C SER A 52 9.19 4.04 -0.45
N GLU A 53 8.19 4.90 -0.42
CA GLU A 53 8.31 6.24 0.14
C GLU A 53 7.75 6.28 1.56
N VAL A 54 8.53 6.84 2.48
CA VAL A 54 8.05 7.12 3.83
C VAL A 54 7.23 8.41 3.79
N VAL A 55 5.97 8.29 4.13
CA VAL A 55 5.02 9.38 4.18
C VAL A 55 5.21 10.13 5.50
N SER A 56 5.23 11.47 5.43
CA SER A 56 5.34 12.30 6.62
C SER A 56 4.08 12.20 7.46
N THR A 57 4.17 12.49 8.76
CA THR A 57 3.00 12.45 9.66
C THR A 57 1.87 13.39 9.20
N GLN A 58 2.21 14.55 8.63
CA GLN A 58 1.22 15.49 8.11
C GLN A 58 0.44 14.91 6.92
N GLU A 59 1.13 14.22 6.03
CA GLU A 59 0.50 13.57 4.88
C GLU A 59 -0.28 12.33 5.31
N HIS A 60 0.20 11.61 6.33
CA HIS A 60 -0.54 10.50 6.93
C HIS A 60 -1.88 10.94 7.54
N GLU A 61 -1.97 12.14 8.12
CA GLU A 61 -3.24 12.66 8.65
C GLU A 61 -4.22 13.08 7.54
N ARG A 62 -3.73 13.31 6.31
CA ARG A 62 -4.55 13.67 5.15
C ARG A 62 -5.20 12.45 4.48
N ILE A 63 -4.51 11.31 4.50
CA ILE A 63 -4.89 10.03 3.87
C ILE A 63 -5.83 9.22 4.78
#